data_AF-A0A3R6PN57-F1
#
_entry.id   AF-A0A3R6PN57-F1
#
_cell.length_a   1.000
_cell.length_b   1.000
_cell.length_c   1.000
_cell.angle_alpha   90.00
_cell.angle_beta   90.00
_cell.angle_gamma   90.00
#
_symmetry.space_group_name_H-M   'P 1'
#
loop_
_entity.id
_entity.type
_entity.pdbx_description
1 polymer ?
#
loop_
_entity_poly.entity_id
_entity_poly.type
_entity_poly.pdbx_seq_one_letter_code
_entity_poly.pdbx_strand_id
1 'polypeptide(L)'
;MKLKNILIAAVCCLTALSGCQSGLVYDEVPESIYTNVNLGSGLAKVRVRELFTNKIWQVNHNDGKGQWLENWLAQTLISESFQNGIDYTNNTGSDVTIMGKVLKAGETMFVQNTLEVVDDSSAPDGKKYIIHVFSPANVMYTTPNKGHLFVASAFDGDNLHPVFVEEVETGKYRSAIVPVRQDALVIELILEDMYACRVEPVNGAPTLGAPGDFTKPHQYMVINTTFRPEGVPETRRLYEIQVQLLK
;
A
#
# COMPACT_ATOMS: atom_id res chain seq x y z
N MET A 1 -37.13 -10.07 67.57
CA MET A 1 -36.41 -8.84 67.17
C MET A 1 -35.17 -9.06 66.27
N LYS A 2 -34.81 -10.30 65.87
CA LYS A 2 -33.57 -10.54 65.09
C LYS A 2 -33.76 -10.79 63.58
N LEU A 3 -34.95 -11.16 63.11
CA LEU A 3 -35.19 -11.38 61.67
C LEU A 3 -35.43 -10.08 60.86
N LYS A 4 -36.06 -9.06 61.46
CA LYS A 4 -36.34 -7.78 60.78
C LYS A 4 -35.08 -6.97 60.47
N ASN A 5 -34.02 -7.09 61.26
CA ASN A 5 -32.77 -6.35 61.04
C ASN A 5 -31.87 -6.99 59.96
N ILE A 6 -32.00 -8.30 59.71
CA ILE A 6 -31.24 -9.00 58.66
C ILE A 6 -31.82 -8.69 57.28
N LEU A 7 -33.15 -8.55 57.17
CA LEU A 7 -33.81 -8.21 55.90
C LEU A 7 -33.50 -6.78 55.45
N ILE A 8 -33.41 -5.83 56.38
CA ILE A 8 -33.10 -4.42 56.08
C ILE A 8 -31.64 -4.25 55.65
N ALA A 9 -30.70 -4.96 56.30
CA ALA A 9 -29.29 -4.95 55.91
C ALA A 9 -29.06 -5.55 54.52
N ALA A 10 -29.77 -6.63 54.16
CA ALA A 10 -29.65 -7.26 52.84
C ALA A 10 -30.18 -6.37 51.70
N VAL A 11 -31.28 -5.63 51.93
CA VAL A 11 -31.86 -4.71 50.93
C VAL A 11 -30.97 -3.47 50.73
N CYS A 12 -30.39 -2.91 51.80
CA CYS A 12 -29.46 -1.78 51.70
C CYS A 12 -28.12 -2.15 51.04
N CYS A 13 -27.63 -3.39 51.23
CA CYS A 13 -26.41 -3.87 50.56
C CYS A 13 -26.64 -4.16 49.06
N LEU A 14 -27.84 -4.60 48.65
CA LEU A 14 -28.18 -4.80 47.24
C LEU A 14 -28.31 -3.47 46.48
N THR A 15 -28.84 -2.41 47.10
CA THR A 15 -28.91 -1.08 46.48
C THR A 15 -27.55 -0.38 46.41
N ALA A 16 -26.62 -0.72 47.32
CA ALA A 16 -25.27 -0.17 47.32
C ALA A 16 -24.37 -0.78 46.24
N LEU A 17 -24.62 -2.03 45.83
CA LEU A 17 -23.85 -2.70 44.76
C LEU A 17 -24.31 -2.31 43.35
N SER A 18 -25.56 -1.87 43.18
CA SER A 18 -26.05 -1.30 41.92
C SER A 18 -25.62 0.16 41.69
N GLY A 19 -25.10 0.84 42.72
CA GLY A 19 -24.68 2.25 42.66
C GLY A 19 -23.30 2.50 42.05
N CYS A 20 -22.49 1.46 41.81
CA CYS A 20 -21.14 1.60 41.27
C CYS A 20 -21.04 1.54 39.74
N GLN A 21 -22.17 1.41 39.01
CA GLN A 21 -22.21 1.54 37.55
C GLN A 21 -22.91 2.82 37.07
N SER A 22 -23.64 3.53 37.93
CA SER A 22 -24.17 4.86 37.59
C SER A 22 -23.09 5.92 37.83
N GLY A 23 -22.33 6.25 36.79
CA GLY A 23 -21.36 7.35 36.88
C GLY A 23 -20.27 7.36 35.82
N LEU A 24 -20.08 6.28 35.07
CA LEU A 24 -19.29 6.34 33.84
C LEU A 24 -20.19 6.84 32.72
N VAL A 25 -20.35 8.16 32.65
CA VAL A 25 -20.74 8.80 31.39
C VAL A 25 -19.49 8.69 30.52
N TYR A 26 -19.51 7.75 29.57
CA TYR A 26 -18.49 7.76 28.53
C TYR A 26 -18.68 9.06 27.75
N ASP A 27 -17.63 9.87 27.70
CA ASP A 27 -17.62 11.03 26.82
C ASP A 27 -17.98 10.55 25.41
N GLU A 28 -18.88 11.27 24.75
CA GLU A 28 -19.21 10.96 23.38
C GLU A 28 -17.93 10.98 22.56
N VAL A 29 -17.70 9.91 21.80
CA VAL A 29 -16.54 9.84 20.90
C VAL A 29 -16.60 11.04 19.96
N PRO A 30 -15.55 11.85 19.84
CA PRO A 30 -15.56 13.00 18.95
C PRO A 30 -15.90 12.59 17.52
N GLU A 31 -16.73 13.38 16.83
CA GLU A 31 -17.17 13.06 15.46
C GLU A 31 -16.00 12.82 14.51
N SER A 32 -14.90 13.57 14.68
CA SER A 32 -13.68 13.41 13.89
C SER A 32 -13.07 12.00 13.97
N ILE A 33 -13.32 11.24 15.04
CA ILE A 33 -12.78 9.89 15.21
C ILE A 33 -13.56 8.88 14.36
N TYR A 34 -14.90 8.97 14.32
CA TYR A 34 -15.73 8.00 13.61
C TYR A 34 -16.14 8.41 12.19
N THR A 35 -15.81 9.64 11.78
CA THR A 35 -16.04 10.13 10.42
C THR A 35 -14.78 10.15 9.55
N ASN A 36 -13.59 9.97 10.13
CA ASN A 36 -12.37 10.01 9.34
C ASN A 36 -12.22 8.76 8.47
N VAL A 37 -12.27 8.96 7.15
CA VAL A 37 -11.97 7.97 6.11
C VAL A 37 -11.00 8.52 5.07
N ASN A 38 -10.23 9.55 5.45
CA ASN A 38 -9.29 10.21 4.58
C ASN A 38 -8.01 9.37 4.40
N LEU A 39 -7.28 9.71 3.34
CA LEU A 39 -5.93 9.22 3.12
C LEU A 39 -4.92 10.24 3.62
N GLY A 40 -3.81 9.76 4.15
CA GLY A 40 -2.67 10.58 4.52
C GLY A 40 -1.85 11.05 3.31
N SER A 41 -0.81 11.82 3.59
CA SER A 41 0.11 12.36 2.58
C SER A 41 0.68 11.26 1.69
N GLY A 42 0.70 11.51 0.38
CA GLY A 42 1.19 10.56 -0.63
C GLY A 42 0.16 9.55 -1.13
N LEU A 43 -1.01 9.42 -0.48
CA LEU A 43 -2.20 8.65 -0.87
C LEU A 43 -2.03 7.12 -0.90
N ALA A 44 -0.97 6.62 -1.53
CA ALA A 44 -0.69 5.19 -1.69
C ALA A 44 0.81 4.89 -1.78
N LYS A 45 1.18 3.67 -1.41
CA LYS A 45 2.48 3.07 -1.65
C LYS A 45 2.35 2.01 -2.74
N VAL A 46 3.31 1.99 -3.67
CA VAL A 46 3.43 0.95 -4.69
C VAL A 46 4.73 0.19 -4.44
N ARG A 47 4.60 -1.10 -4.24
CA ARG A 47 5.73 -2.03 -4.17
C ARG A 47 5.65 -3.01 -5.32
N VAL A 48 6.83 -3.46 -5.73
CA VAL A 48 6.99 -4.57 -6.66
C VAL A 48 7.70 -5.69 -5.95
N ARG A 49 7.36 -6.92 -6.33
CA ARG A 49 7.91 -8.13 -5.77
C ARG A 49 8.27 -9.07 -6.91
N GLU A 50 9.51 -9.57 -6.90
CA GLU A 50 9.99 -10.51 -7.90
C GLU A 50 10.62 -11.73 -7.24
N LEU A 51 10.30 -12.91 -7.76
CA LEU A 51 10.87 -14.17 -7.31
C LEU A 51 11.94 -14.61 -8.30
N PHE A 52 13.19 -14.54 -7.88
CA PHE A 52 14.33 -14.98 -8.66
C PHE A 52 14.65 -16.43 -8.33
N THR A 53 14.20 -17.35 -9.18
CA THR A 53 14.48 -18.79 -9.04
C THR A 53 15.73 -19.18 -9.81
N ASN A 54 16.73 -19.75 -9.13
CA ASN A 54 18.03 -20.15 -9.70
C ASN A 54 18.77 -19.03 -10.45
N LYS A 55 18.57 -17.76 -10.06
CA LYS A 55 19.25 -16.60 -10.69
C LYS A 55 20.33 -15.97 -9.83
N ILE A 56 20.38 -16.32 -8.55
CA ILE A 56 21.23 -15.66 -7.56
C ILE A 56 22.32 -16.63 -7.09
N TRP A 57 23.57 -16.16 -7.15
CA TRP A 57 24.73 -16.83 -6.58
C TRP A 57 25.08 -16.22 -5.24
N GLN A 58 25.16 -17.06 -4.21
CA GLN A 58 25.63 -16.68 -2.89
C GLN A 58 27.15 -16.80 -2.82
N VAL A 59 27.81 -15.67 -2.59
CA VAL A 59 29.27 -15.54 -2.47
C VAL A 59 29.71 -16.00 -1.09
N ASN A 60 30.90 -16.61 -0.99
CA ASN A 60 31.53 -17.03 0.26
C ASN A 60 30.71 -17.99 1.13
N HIS A 61 29.78 -18.74 0.54
CA HIS A 61 29.10 -19.86 1.19
C HIS A 61 29.91 -21.16 1.06
N ASN A 62 29.59 -22.19 1.86
CA ASN A 62 30.23 -23.52 1.80
C ASN A 62 31.78 -23.45 1.78
N ASP A 63 32.37 -22.82 2.79
CA ASP A 63 33.82 -22.61 2.91
C ASP A 63 34.45 -21.86 1.71
N GLY A 64 33.75 -20.84 1.21
CA GLY A 64 34.24 -20.00 0.10
C GLY A 64 33.91 -20.55 -1.29
N LYS A 65 33.26 -21.71 -1.40
CA LYS A 65 32.90 -22.34 -2.69
C LYS A 65 31.68 -21.70 -3.35
N GLY A 66 30.89 -20.94 -2.59
CA GLY A 66 29.64 -20.36 -3.03
C GLY A 66 28.51 -21.38 -3.17
N GLN A 67 27.31 -20.88 -3.43
CA GLN A 67 26.12 -21.71 -3.59
C GLN A 67 25.07 -21.00 -4.44
N TRP A 68 24.33 -21.75 -5.26
CA TRP A 68 23.12 -21.23 -5.90
C TRP A 68 21.98 -21.11 -4.90
N LEU A 69 21.32 -19.96 -4.87
CA LEU A 69 20.03 -19.85 -4.23
C LEU A 69 18.96 -20.42 -5.15
N GLU A 70 18.21 -21.40 -4.63
CA GLU A 70 17.06 -21.96 -5.34
C GLU A 70 16.02 -20.87 -5.58
N ASN A 71 15.72 -20.06 -4.56
CA ASN A 71 14.73 -19.00 -4.62
C ASN A 71 15.22 -17.77 -3.83
N TRP A 72 15.08 -16.59 -4.42
CA TRP A 72 15.29 -15.32 -3.73
C TRP A 72 14.14 -14.35 -4.03
N LEU A 73 13.43 -13.92 -2.99
CA LEU A 73 12.34 -12.98 -3.09
C LEU A 73 12.85 -11.56 -2.85
N ALA A 74 12.75 -10.70 -3.85
CA ALA A 74 13.07 -9.29 -3.73
C ALA A 74 11.79 -8.46 -3.69
N GLN A 75 11.76 -7.43 -2.84
CA GLN A 75 10.65 -6.49 -2.77
C GLN A 75 11.17 -5.07 -2.63
N THR A 76 10.64 -4.15 -3.45
CA THR A 76 11.10 -2.76 -3.52
C THR A 76 9.91 -1.80 -3.49
N LEU A 77 9.99 -0.73 -2.69
CA LEU A 77 9.07 0.41 -2.77
C LEU A 77 9.50 1.30 -3.94
N ILE A 78 8.59 1.60 -4.86
CA ILE A 78 8.92 2.35 -6.09
C ILE A 78 8.16 3.68 -6.23
N SER A 79 7.19 3.95 -5.36
CA SER A 79 6.37 5.17 -5.44
C SER A 79 6.86 6.35 -4.59
N GLU A 80 7.94 6.19 -3.81
CA GLU A 80 8.31 7.15 -2.76
C GLU A 80 8.55 8.57 -3.29
N SER A 81 9.24 8.71 -4.42
CA SER A 81 9.48 10.01 -5.07
C SER A 81 8.17 10.69 -5.51
N PHE A 82 7.16 9.94 -5.91
CA PHE A 82 5.88 10.48 -6.38
C PHE A 82 4.93 10.86 -5.25
N GLN A 83 5.17 10.42 -4.00
CA GLN A 83 4.34 10.79 -2.86
C GLN A 83 4.50 12.26 -2.49
N ASN A 84 5.74 12.77 -2.56
CA ASN A 84 6.07 14.17 -2.31
C ASN A 84 6.24 14.98 -3.61
N GLY A 85 6.32 14.28 -4.74
CA GLY A 85 6.44 14.86 -6.07
C GLY A 85 7.89 14.96 -6.54
N ILE A 86 8.05 14.87 -7.85
CA ILE A 86 9.35 14.86 -8.54
C ILE A 86 9.24 15.64 -9.86
N ASP A 87 10.33 16.30 -10.24
CA ASP A 87 10.49 16.81 -11.60
C ASP A 87 10.81 15.65 -12.56
N TYR A 88 9.81 15.20 -13.29
CA TYR A 88 9.92 14.12 -14.29
C TYR A 88 10.30 14.70 -15.65
N THR A 89 11.40 14.22 -16.23
CA THR A 89 11.81 14.54 -17.60
C THR A 89 11.51 13.38 -18.53
N ASN A 90 10.81 13.64 -19.63
CA ASN A 90 10.51 12.63 -20.64
C ASN A 90 11.75 12.31 -21.48
N ASN A 91 12.47 11.25 -21.11
CA ASN A 91 13.65 10.76 -21.83
C ASN A 91 13.34 9.59 -22.79
N THR A 92 12.07 9.35 -23.11
CA THR A 92 11.65 8.17 -23.88
C THR A 92 11.91 8.30 -25.38
N GLY A 93 12.20 9.50 -25.88
CA GLY A 93 12.33 9.80 -27.32
C GLY A 93 10.99 9.94 -28.06
N SER A 94 9.86 9.85 -27.35
CA SER A 94 8.50 10.03 -27.89
C SER A 94 7.64 10.83 -26.91
N ASP A 95 6.50 11.36 -27.37
CA ASP A 95 5.55 12.05 -26.51
C ASP A 95 4.92 11.09 -25.49
N VAL A 96 4.82 11.54 -24.23
CA VAL A 96 4.17 10.79 -23.14
C VAL A 96 2.96 11.58 -22.67
N THR A 97 1.85 10.91 -22.39
CA THR A 97 0.66 11.56 -21.81
C THR A 97 0.59 11.26 -20.32
N ILE A 98 0.63 12.29 -19.48
CA ILE A 98 0.50 12.18 -18.02
C ILE A 98 -0.76 12.96 -17.63
N MET A 99 -1.75 12.30 -17.03
CA MET A 99 -3.03 12.93 -16.64
C MET A 99 -3.72 13.69 -17.78
N GLY A 100 -3.72 13.11 -18.99
CA GLY A 100 -4.29 13.75 -20.18
C GLY A 100 -3.47 14.91 -20.75
N LYS A 101 -2.33 15.27 -20.14
CA LYS A 101 -1.41 16.29 -20.66
C LYS A 101 -0.28 15.61 -21.43
N VAL A 102 -0.07 16.05 -22.67
CA VAL A 102 1.05 15.58 -23.49
C VAL A 102 2.32 16.33 -23.07
N LEU A 103 3.37 15.55 -22.75
CA LEU A 103 4.72 16.01 -22.44
C LEU A 103 5.66 15.52 -23.55
N LYS A 104 6.27 16.44 -24.29
CA LYS A 104 7.15 16.07 -25.41
C LYS A 104 8.48 15.50 -24.92
N ALA A 105 9.19 14.80 -25.80
CA ALA A 105 10.53 14.32 -25.49
C ALA A 105 11.47 15.48 -25.12
N GLY A 106 12.19 15.32 -24.00
CA GLY A 106 13.11 16.32 -23.43
C GLY A 106 12.44 17.37 -22.53
N GLU A 107 11.11 17.43 -22.46
CA GLU A 107 10.40 18.33 -21.55
C GLU A 107 10.31 17.74 -20.13
N THR A 108 10.22 18.63 -19.15
CA THR A 108 10.09 18.31 -17.72
C THR A 108 8.74 18.79 -17.19
N MET A 109 8.12 18.00 -16.32
CA MET A 109 6.95 18.41 -15.54
C MET A 109 7.01 17.89 -14.11
N PHE A 110 6.45 18.65 -13.18
CA PHE A 110 6.26 18.17 -11.81
C PHE A 110 5.15 17.11 -11.78
N VAL A 111 5.47 15.94 -11.21
CA VAL A 111 4.55 14.81 -11.08
C VAL A 111 4.49 14.38 -9.63
N GLN A 112 3.28 14.27 -9.09
CA GLN A 112 2.99 13.80 -7.74
C GLN A 112 1.71 12.97 -7.79
N ASN A 113 1.55 12.01 -6.88
CA ASN A 113 0.26 11.35 -6.67
C ASN A 113 -0.82 12.41 -6.38
N THR A 114 -1.98 12.31 -7.06
CA THR A 114 -3.06 13.28 -6.90
C THR A 114 -4.38 12.62 -6.55
N LEU A 115 -5.26 13.39 -5.92
CA LEU A 115 -6.61 13.00 -5.60
C LEU A 115 -7.57 13.88 -6.39
N GLU A 116 -8.39 13.26 -7.21
CA GLU A 116 -9.48 13.88 -7.95
C GLU A 116 -10.82 13.44 -7.33
N VAL A 117 -11.76 14.37 -7.21
CA VAL A 117 -13.09 14.09 -6.67
C VAL A 117 -14.11 14.30 -7.77
N VAL A 118 -14.88 13.26 -8.08
CA VAL A 118 -15.91 13.29 -9.12
C VAL A 118 -17.26 12.91 -8.53
N ASP A 119 -18.34 13.48 -9.07
CA ASP A 119 -19.69 13.11 -8.66
C ASP A 119 -20.02 11.69 -9.12
N ASP A 120 -20.54 10.87 -8.21
CA ASP A 120 -20.96 9.50 -8.47
C ASP A 120 -22.11 9.15 -7.52
N SER A 121 -23.34 9.18 -8.03
CA SER A 121 -24.54 8.89 -7.25
C SER A 121 -24.61 7.48 -6.65
N SER A 122 -23.74 6.56 -7.11
CA SER A 122 -23.66 5.21 -6.55
C SER A 122 -22.75 5.12 -5.32
N ALA A 123 -21.91 6.13 -5.10
CA ALA A 123 -20.99 6.18 -3.97
C ALA A 123 -21.69 6.66 -2.67
N PRO A 124 -21.17 6.29 -1.48
CA PRO A 124 -21.86 6.54 -0.21
C PRO A 124 -22.16 8.01 0.11
N ASP A 125 -21.27 8.92 -0.26
CA ASP A 125 -21.40 10.37 -0.10
C ASP A 125 -21.73 11.08 -1.43
N GLY A 126 -22.15 10.31 -2.44
CA GLY A 126 -22.42 10.80 -3.79
C GLY A 126 -21.16 11.17 -4.57
N LYS A 127 -19.96 10.80 -4.09
CA LYS A 127 -18.68 11.14 -4.71
C LYS A 127 -17.74 9.94 -4.79
N LYS A 128 -16.99 9.87 -5.89
CA LYS A 128 -15.89 8.94 -6.06
C LYS A 128 -14.57 9.70 -6.01
N TYR A 129 -13.63 9.14 -5.26
CA TYR A 129 -12.32 9.74 -4.99
C TYR A 129 -11.24 8.99 -5.78
N ILE A 130 -10.84 9.54 -6.92
CA ILE A 130 -9.87 8.92 -7.83
C ILE A 130 -8.46 9.30 -7.40
N ILE A 131 -7.66 8.28 -7.07
CA ILE A 131 -6.25 8.39 -6.71
C ILE A 131 -5.44 8.08 -7.96
N HIS A 132 -4.76 9.09 -8.48
CA HIS A 132 -3.82 8.94 -9.57
C HIS A 132 -2.44 8.67 -8.99
N VAL A 133 -1.97 7.43 -9.15
CA VAL A 133 -0.73 6.91 -8.58
C VAL A 133 0.33 6.81 -9.67
N PHE A 134 1.47 7.48 -9.47
CA PHE A 134 2.61 7.40 -10.38
C PHE A 134 3.70 6.51 -9.81
N SER A 135 4.39 5.80 -10.71
CA SER A 135 5.52 4.92 -10.36
C SER A 135 6.45 4.76 -11.56
N PRO A 136 7.74 4.42 -11.35
CA PRO A 136 8.65 4.21 -12.46
C PRO A 136 8.27 2.93 -13.23
N ALA A 137 8.52 2.91 -14.54
CA ALA A 137 8.28 1.75 -15.39
C ALA A 137 9.36 0.66 -15.26
N ASN A 138 10.48 0.97 -14.60
CA ASN A 138 11.56 0.04 -14.32
C ASN A 138 11.90 0.07 -12.83
N VAL A 139 12.33 -1.07 -12.30
CA VAL A 139 12.79 -1.22 -10.93
C VAL A 139 14.21 -1.78 -10.92
N MET A 140 15.07 -1.21 -10.08
CA MET A 140 16.36 -1.80 -9.75
C MET A 140 16.22 -2.68 -8.51
N TYR A 141 16.52 -3.97 -8.66
CA TYR A 141 16.74 -4.86 -7.53
C TYR A 141 18.23 -4.91 -7.22
N THR A 142 18.58 -4.64 -5.97
CA THR A 142 19.96 -4.67 -5.48
C THR A 142 20.07 -5.79 -4.46
N THR A 143 21.06 -6.67 -4.61
CA THR A 143 21.30 -7.72 -3.63
C THR A 143 21.89 -7.17 -2.33
N PRO A 144 21.56 -7.74 -1.16
CA PRO A 144 22.05 -7.26 0.12
C PRO A 144 23.53 -7.63 0.34
N ASN A 145 24.40 -6.61 0.42
CA ASN A 145 25.85 -6.70 0.67
C ASN A 145 26.59 -7.68 -0.27
N LYS A 146 27.92 -7.80 -0.15
CA LYS A 146 28.80 -8.62 -1.02
C LYS A 146 28.48 -10.14 -1.04
N GLY A 147 27.39 -10.58 -0.42
CA GLY A 147 27.06 -12.00 -0.21
C GLY A 147 26.19 -12.62 -1.30
N HIS A 148 25.54 -11.84 -2.18
CA HIS A 148 24.66 -12.37 -3.23
C HIS A 148 24.87 -11.59 -4.52
N LEU A 149 24.83 -12.27 -5.67
CA LEU A 149 25.01 -11.67 -6.99
C LEU A 149 24.01 -12.27 -7.98
N PHE A 150 23.45 -11.44 -8.85
CA PHE A 150 22.72 -11.90 -10.02
C PHE A 150 23.69 -12.54 -11.01
N VAL A 151 23.35 -13.69 -11.58
CA VAL A 151 24.18 -14.34 -12.62
C VAL A 151 23.53 -14.16 -13.98
N ALA A 152 24.18 -13.43 -14.88
CA ALA A 152 23.57 -13.04 -16.16
C ALA A 152 23.15 -14.23 -17.03
N SER A 153 24.00 -15.24 -17.16
CA SER A 153 23.70 -16.44 -17.96
C SER A 153 22.52 -17.24 -17.42
N ALA A 154 22.15 -17.08 -16.14
CA ALA A 154 20.97 -17.72 -15.59
C ALA A 154 19.67 -17.14 -16.17
N PHE A 155 19.71 -15.97 -16.81
CA PHE A 155 18.56 -15.34 -17.48
C PHE A 155 18.47 -15.69 -18.98
N ASP A 156 19.44 -16.44 -19.51
CA ASP A 156 19.43 -16.86 -20.91
C ASP A 156 18.22 -17.77 -21.18
N GLY A 157 17.42 -17.42 -22.20
CA GLY A 157 16.20 -18.16 -22.56
C GLY A 157 14.98 -17.88 -21.67
N ASP A 158 15.07 -16.95 -20.73
CA ASP A 158 13.92 -16.45 -19.95
C ASP A 158 13.22 -15.29 -20.69
N ASN A 159 11.98 -14.97 -20.32
CA ASN A 159 11.25 -13.80 -20.82
C ASN A 159 11.68 -12.50 -20.14
N LEU A 160 12.37 -12.61 -18.99
CA LEU A 160 12.89 -11.49 -18.24
C LEU A 160 14.34 -11.20 -18.67
N HIS A 161 14.58 -10.02 -19.23
CA HIS A 161 15.90 -9.58 -19.68
C HIS A 161 16.35 -8.36 -18.89
N PRO A 162 17.08 -8.54 -17.78
CA PRO A 162 17.54 -7.44 -16.96
C PRO A 162 18.66 -6.65 -17.62
N VAL A 163 18.74 -5.36 -17.31
CA VAL A 163 19.97 -4.57 -17.47
C VAL A 163 20.77 -4.73 -16.18
N PHE A 164 21.93 -5.36 -16.27
CA PHE A 164 22.78 -5.59 -15.11
C PHE A 164 23.67 -4.38 -14.80
N VAL A 165 23.88 -4.13 -13.51
CA VAL A 165 24.65 -2.99 -13.01
C VAL A 165 25.65 -3.47 -11.96
N GLU A 166 26.86 -2.91 -12.04
CA GLU A 166 27.99 -3.21 -11.15
C GLU A 166 28.42 -4.69 -11.20
N GLU A 167 29.27 -5.04 -12.17
CA GLU A 167 29.89 -6.37 -12.25
C GLU A 167 30.90 -6.54 -11.11
N VAL A 168 30.74 -7.61 -10.33
CA VAL A 168 31.58 -7.92 -9.17
C VAL A 168 32.53 -9.08 -9.48
N GLU A 169 32.06 -10.05 -10.25
CA GLU A 169 32.83 -11.16 -10.83
C GLU A 169 32.34 -11.38 -12.25
N THR A 170 33.13 -12.05 -13.11
CA THR A 170 32.74 -12.31 -14.51
C THR A 170 31.33 -12.90 -14.61
N GLY A 171 30.42 -12.18 -15.26
CA GLY A 171 29.02 -12.55 -15.46
C GLY A 171 28.14 -12.48 -14.20
N LYS A 172 28.63 -11.88 -13.10
CA LYS A 172 27.90 -11.75 -11.83
C LYS A 172 27.83 -10.30 -11.35
N TYR A 173 26.63 -9.84 -11.04
CA TYR A 173 26.33 -8.42 -10.84
C TYR A 173 25.63 -8.15 -9.51
N ARG A 174 25.83 -6.96 -8.95
CA ARG A 174 25.16 -6.55 -7.69
C ARG A 174 23.69 -6.20 -7.91
N SER A 175 23.37 -5.64 -9.06
CA SER A 175 22.03 -5.13 -9.33
C SER A 175 21.52 -5.55 -10.71
N ALA A 176 20.21 -5.68 -10.79
CA ALA A 176 19.46 -5.98 -12.01
C ALA A 176 18.29 -5.01 -12.13
N ILE A 177 18.24 -4.27 -13.24
CA ILE A 177 17.12 -3.39 -13.58
C ILE A 177 16.18 -4.19 -14.47
N VAL A 178 14.90 -4.26 -14.09
CA VAL A 178 13.87 -4.97 -14.85
C VAL A 178 12.61 -4.11 -15.03
N PRO A 179 11.81 -4.36 -16.07
CA PRO A 179 10.51 -3.71 -16.22
C PRO A 179 9.58 -4.02 -15.05
N VAL A 180 8.80 -3.01 -14.64
CA VAL A 180 7.76 -3.19 -13.63
C VAL A 180 6.56 -3.93 -14.24
N ARG A 181 6.13 -4.99 -13.56
CA ARG A 181 4.93 -5.76 -13.88
C ARG A 181 3.69 -5.11 -13.27
N GLN A 182 3.00 -4.28 -14.05
CA GLN A 182 1.78 -3.58 -13.60
C GLN A 182 0.63 -4.54 -13.25
N ASP A 183 0.66 -5.74 -13.82
CA ASP A 183 -0.26 -6.85 -13.55
C ASP A 183 0.05 -7.60 -12.24
N ALA A 184 1.11 -7.20 -11.51
CA ALA A 184 1.53 -7.83 -10.25
C ALA A 184 2.04 -6.81 -9.21
N LEU A 185 1.43 -5.63 -9.15
CA LEU A 185 1.78 -4.60 -8.16
C LEU A 185 1.23 -4.94 -6.78
N VAL A 186 1.94 -4.52 -5.74
CA VAL A 186 1.48 -4.55 -4.36
C VAL A 186 1.17 -3.12 -3.94
N ILE A 187 -0.12 -2.79 -3.81
CA ILE A 187 -0.57 -1.45 -3.42
C ILE A 187 -1.05 -1.44 -1.98
N GLU A 188 -0.70 -0.38 -1.25
CA GLU A 188 -1.18 -0.08 0.11
C GLU A 188 -1.69 1.37 0.11
N LEU A 189 -2.92 1.59 0.56
CA LEU A 189 -3.42 2.95 0.79
C LEU A 189 -2.79 3.50 2.07
N ILE A 190 -2.34 4.75 2.02
CA ILE A 190 -1.87 5.47 3.20
C ILE A 190 -3.11 6.06 3.87
N LEU A 191 -3.67 5.37 4.84
CA LEU A 191 -4.82 5.85 5.61
C LEU A 191 -4.38 6.97 6.56
N GLU A 192 -5.18 8.03 6.71
CA GLU A 192 -4.90 9.10 7.68
C GLU A 192 -4.91 8.53 9.12
N ASP A 193 -5.86 7.62 9.39
CA ASP A 193 -5.88 6.80 10.59
C ASP A 193 -5.92 5.31 10.22
N MET A 194 -4.76 4.66 10.29
CA MET A 194 -4.59 3.25 9.91
C MET A 194 -5.24 2.27 10.89
N TYR A 195 -5.58 2.70 12.11
CA TYR A 195 -6.17 1.83 13.13
C TYR A 195 -7.69 2.00 13.22
N ALA A 196 -8.21 3.14 12.73
CA ALA A 196 -9.64 3.41 12.69
C ALA A 196 -10.33 2.88 11.42
N CYS A 197 -9.60 2.53 10.37
CA CYS A 197 -10.18 2.19 9.08
C CYS A 197 -9.88 0.77 8.63
N ARG A 198 -10.84 0.15 7.93
CA ARG A 198 -10.62 -1.02 7.08
C ARG A 198 -10.86 -0.66 5.62
N VAL A 199 -10.29 -1.46 4.72
CA VAL A 199 -10.43 -1.30 3.28
C VAL A 199 -11.00 -2.56 2.67
N GLU A 200 -12.11 -2.44 1.94
CA GLU A 200 -12.78 -3.55 1.26
C GLU A 200 -12.68 -3.39 -0.27
N PRO A 201 -12.25 -4.42 -1.02
CA PRO A 201 -12.26 -4.38 -2.47
C PRO A 201 -13.70 -4.33 -3.01
N VAL A 202 -13.91 -3.57 -4.08
CA VAL A 202 -15.20 -3.44 -4.76
C VAL A 202 -15.10 -4.07 -6.15
N ASN A 203 -16.18 -4.72 -6.62
CA ASN A 203 -16.28 -5.28 -7.97
C ASN A 203 -15.13 -6.23 -8.36
N GLY A 204 -14.64 -7.03 -7.41
CA GLY A 204 -13.56 -8.00 -7.67
C GLY A 204 -12.16 -7.37 -7.79
N ALA A 205 -11.97 -6.15 -7.29
CA ALA A 205 -10.66 -5.53 -7.20
C ALA A 205 -9.64 -6.43 -6.45
N PRO A 206 -8.34 -6.41 -6.83
CA PRO A 206 -7.32 -7.19 -6.14
C PRO A 206 -7.21 -6.81 -4.66
N THR A 207 -6.83 -7.76 -3.81
CA THR A 207 -6.56 -7.48 -2.39
C THR A 207 -5.34 -6.58 -2.22
N LEU A 208 -5.49 -5.45 -1.54
CA LEU A 208 -4.37 -4.57 -1.20
C LEU A 208 -3.36 -5.28 -0.26
N GLY A 209 -2.08 -4.92 -0.37
CA GLY A 209 -0.99 -5.57 0.37
C GLY A 209 -0.55 -6.93 -0.22
N ALA A 210 -1.21 -7.42 -1.27
CA ALA A 210 -0.82 -8.59 -2.04
C ALA A 210 -0.57 -8.21 -3.52
N PRO A 211 0.16 -9.03 -4.30
CA PRO A 211 0.30 -8.81 -5.74
C PRO A 211 -1.06 -8.88 -6.43
N GLY A 212 -1.34 -7.89 -7.28
CA GLY A 212 -2.57 -7.79 -8.04
C GLY A 212 -2.38 -7.07 -9.37
N ASP A 213 -3.35 -7.24 -10.27
CA ASP A 213 -3.37 -6.56 -11.55
C ASP A 213 -3.92 -5.13 -11.38
N PHE A 214 -3.10 -4.13 -11.70
CA PHE A 214 -3.48 -2.72 -11.67
C PHE A 214 -3.27 -2.05 -13.03
N THR A 215 -3.34 -2.85 -14.12
CA THR A 215 -3.38 -2.32 -15.50
C THR A 215 -4.68 -1.58 -15.81
N LYS A 216 -5.69 -1.70 -14.92
CA LYS A 216 -6.98 -1.03 -15.01
C LYS A 216 -7.32 -0.36 -13.67
N PRO A 217 -8.23 0.63 -13.68
CA PRO A 217 -8.74 1.22 -12.45
C PRO A 217 -9.43 0.20 -11.53
N HIS A 218 -9.20 0.30 -10.23
CA HIS A 218 -9.81 -0.56 -9.22
C HIS A 218 -10.40 0.23 -8.06
N GLN A 219 -11.56 -0.20 -7.57
CA GLN A 219 -12.31 0.51 -6.54
C GLN A 219 -12.23 -0.17 -5.19
N TYR A 220 -12.17 0.65 -4.14
CA TYR A 220 -12.04 0.22 -2.75
C TYR A 220 -12.92 1.08 -1.86
N MET A 221 -13.64 0.43 -0.95
CA MET A 221 -14.41 1.10 0.09
C MET A 221 -13.53 1.24 1.33
N VAL A 222 -13.20 2.47 1.72
CA VAL A 222 -12.58 2.75 3.02
C VAL A 222 -13.69 3.00 4.02
N ILE A 223 -13.65 2.29 5.14
CA ILE A 223 -14.73 2.24 6.13
C ILE A 223 -14.13 2.52 7.50
N ASN A 224 -14.68 3.50 8.21
CA ASN A 224 -14.30 3.75 9.59
C ASN A 224 -14.96 2.72 10.52
N THR A 225 -14.16 2.02 11.32
CA THR A 225 -14.55 0.93 12.21
C THR A 225 -14.57 1.33 13.68
N THR A 226 -14.34 2.60 14.01
CA THR A 226 -14.36 3.06 15.40
C THR A 226 -15.77 3.01 15.98
N PHE A 227 -15.84 3.04 17.31
CA PHE A 227 -17.12 3.18 18.00
C PHE A 227 -17.78 4.52 17.61
N ARG A 228 -19.09 4.46 17.37
CA ARG A 228 -19.91 5.59 16.96
C ARG A 228 -21.17 5.68 17.83
N PRO A 229 -21.72 6.88 18.06
CA PRO A 229 -22.98 7.04 18.78
C PRO A 229 -24.14 6.25 18.15
N GLU A 230 -25.13 5.90 18.97
CA GLU A 230 -26.30 5.16 18.50
C GLU A 230 -27.05 5.93 17.41
N GLY A 231 -27.46 5.24 16.34
CA GLY A 231 -28.16 5.83 15.20
C GLY A 231 -27.27 6.52 14.17
N VAL A 232 -25.97 6.70 14.44
CA VAL A 232 -25.02 7.25 13.46
C VAL A 232 -24.58 6.16 12.48
N PRO A 233 -24.76 6.35 11.15
CA PRO A 233 -24.33 5.38 10.16
C PRO A 233 -22.80 5.28 10.11
N GLU A 234 -22.30 4.14 9.65
CA GLU A 234 -20.88 3.94 9.42
C GLU A 234 -20.36 4.87 8.32
N THR A 235 -19.36 5.69 8.64
CA THR A 235 -18.72 6.54 7.63
C THR A 235 -17.85 5.69 6.71
N ARG A 236 -18.04 5.88 5.41
CA ARG A 236 -17.35 5.14 4.36
C ARG A 236 -17.17 6.01 3.12
N ARG A 237 -16.12 5.75 2.36
CA ARG A 237 -15.78 6.49 1.14
C ARG A 237 -15.28 5.56 0.05
N LEU A 238 -15.76 5.80 -1.18
CA LEU A 238 -15.34 5.07 -2.36
C LEU A 238 -14.11 5.71 -2.98
N TYR A 239 -12.99 4.99 -2.95
CA TYR A 239 -11.76 5.35 -3.64
C TYR A 239 -11.59 4.51 -4.91
N GLU A 240 -11.03 5.11 -5.96
CA GLU A 240 -10.60 4.40 -7.17
C GLU A 240 -9.10 4.62 -7.37
N ILE A 241 -8.33 3.54 -7.52
CA ILE A 241 -6.89 3.60 -7.75
C ILE A 241 -6.64 3.49 -9.26
N GLN A 242 -5.94 4.46 -9.82
CA GLN A 242 -5.46 4.45 -11.19
C GLN A 242 -3.94 4.55 -11.18
N VAL A 243 -3.25 3.55 -11.72
CA VAL A 243 -1.78 3.51 -11.74
C VAL A 243 -1.26 3.88 -13.13
N GLN A 244 -0.32 4.81 -13.17
CA GLN A 244 0.42 5.15 -14.38
C GLN A 244 1.93 4.91 -14.16
N LEU A 245 2.50 4.03 -14.97
CA LEU A 245 3.95 3.81 -15.02
C LEU A 245 4.63 4.85 -15.94
N LEU A 246 5.67 5.50 -15.44
CA LEU A 246 6.45 6.52 -16.16
C LEU A 246 7.82 5.96 -16.55
N LYS A 247 8.12 6.04 -17.85
CA LYS A 247 9.33 5.50 -18.47
C LYS A 247 10.51 6.47 -18.42
#